data_AF-A0A8J3I7L5-F1
#
_entry.id   AF-A0A8J3I7L5-F1
#
_cell.length_a   1.000
_cell.length_b   1.000
_cell.length_c   1.000
_cell.angle_alpha   90.00
_cell.angle_beta   90.00
_cell.angle_gamma   90.00
#
_symmetry.space_group_name_H-M   'P 1'
#
loop_
_entity.id
_entity.type
_entity.pdbx_description
1 polymer ?
#
loop_
_entity_poly.entity_id
_entity_poly.type
_entity_poly.pdbx_seq_one_letter_code
_entity_poly.pdbx_strand_id
1 'polypeptide(L)'
;MIKVDRFFPSSKTCHGCGWTWDEMSLKDRIFVCQNPSCSYVHVPQDRDHNAGHNVLQEALRLIGLVDQAVSGTGSDEDANLAVDAG
;
A
#
# COMPACT_ATOMS: atom_id res chain seq x y z
N MET A 1 15.66 5.72 -7.07
CA MET A 1 15.10 4.39 -6.75
C MET A 1 15.54 4.02 -5.34
N ILE A 2 14.59 3.66 -4.48
CA ILE A 2 14.86 3.16 -3.12
C ILE A 2 14.83 1.63 -3.15
N LYS A 3 15.78 0.99 -2.46
CA LYS A 3 15.85 -0.48 -2.39
C LYS A 3 15.20 -0.95 -1.09
N VAL A 4 14.10 -1.68 -1.21
CA VAL A 4 13.50 -2.45 -0.12
C VAL A 4 14.21 -3.79 -0.01
N ASP A 5 14.33 -4.32 1.21
CA ASP A 5 14.97 -5.61 1.45
C ASP A 5 14.30 -6.74 0.66
N ARG A 6 15.10 -7.67 0.11
CA ARG A 6 14.61 -8.77 -0.73
C ARG A 6 13.68 -9.73 0.03
N PHE A 7 13.87 -9.87 1.33
CA PHE A 7 13.11 -10.75 2.20
C PHE A 7 11.99 -10.03 2.95
N PHE A 8 11.75 -8.75 2.64
CA PHE A 8 10.60 -8.03 3.16
C PHE A 8 9.29 -8.75 2.73
N PRO A 9 8.42 -9.15 3.67
CA PRO A 9 7.27 -10.03 3.40
C PRO A 9 6.08 -9.30 2.74
N SER A 10 6.34 -8.46 1.74
CA SER A 10 5.34 -7.57 1.13
C SER A 10 4.06 -8.29 0.65
N SER A 11 4.20 -9.49 0.08
CA SER A 11 3.05 -10.27 -0.42
C SER A 11 2.24 -10.96 0.68
N LYS A 12 2.82 -11.14 1.88
CA LYS A 12 2.20 -11.85 3.01
C LYS A 12 1.69 -10.90 4.09
N THR A 13 2.08 -9.63 4.08
CA THR A 13 1.66 -8.64 5.08
C THR A 13 0.42 -7.88 4.62
N CYS A 14 -0.54 -7.63 5.50
CA CYS A 14 -1.67 -6.77 5.21
C CYS A 14 -1.22 -5.31 5.18
N HIS A 15 -1.36 -4.62 4.05
CA HIS A 15 -0.98 -3.20 3.93
C HIS A 15 -1.79 -2.27 4.85
N GLY A 16 -2.97 -2.69 5.30
CA GLY A 16 -3.85 -1.91 6.17
C GLY A 16 -3.54 -2.01 7.67
N CYS A 17 -3.01 -3.14 8.15
CA CYS A 17 -2.80 -3.34 9.59
C CYS A 17 -1.51 -4.07 9.97
N GLY A 18 -0.69 -4.48 9.02
CA GLY A 18 0.58 -5.17 9.29
C GLY A 18 0.48 -6.64 9.70
N TRP A 19 -0.72 -7.25 9.73
CA TRP A 19 -0.86 -8.68 10.01
C TRP A 19 -0.23 -9.53 8.89
N THR A 20 0.53 -10.55 9.23
CA THR A 20 1.23 -11.41 8.26
C THR A 20 0.54 -12.77 8.14
N TRP A 21 0.27 -13.19 6.90
CA TRP A 21 -0.24 -14.50 6.56
C TRP A 21 0.93 -15.46 6.30
N ASP A 22 1.42 -16.11 7.34
CA ASP A 22 2.62 -16.96 7.27
C ASP A 22 2.47 -18.13 6.27
N GLU A 23 1.29 -18.75 6.25
CA GLU A 23 0.96 -19.91 5.41
C GLU A 23 0.60 -19.58 3.95
N MET A 24 0.66 -18.31 3.54
CA MET A 24 0.32 -17.93 2.17
C MET A 24 1.33 -18.52 1.16
N SER A 25 0.82 -19.19 0.14
CA SER A 25 1.60 -19.81 -0.94
C SER A 25 1.67 -18.90 -2.18
N LEU A 26 2.59 -19.21 -3.10
CA LEU A 26 2.69 -18.49 -4.38
C LEU A 26 1.46 -18.67 -5.28
N LYS A 27 0.67 -19.73 -5.07
CA LYS A 27 -0.54 -20.01 -5.83
C LYS A 27 -1.72 -19.16 -5.35
N ASP A 28 -1.66 -18.66 -4.13
CA ASP A 28 -2.68 -17.77 -3.60
C ASP A 28 -2.52 -16.41 -4.28
N ARG A 29 -3.51 -16.05 -5.09
CA ARG A 29 -3.56 -14.78 -5.82
C ARG A 29 -4.41 -13.73 -5.12
N ILE A 30 -5.18 -14.15 -4.13
CA ILE A 30 -6.08 -13.32 -3.35
C ILE A 30 -5.57 -13.23 -1.92
N PHE A 31 -5.43 -12.02 -1.41
CA PHE A 31 -5.11 -11.74 -0.01
C PHE A 31 -6.39 -11.37 0.74
N VAL A 32 -6.62 -12.00 1.88
CA VAL A 32 -7.69 -11.62 2.82
C VAL A 32 -7.05 -11.52 4.19
N CYS A 33 -7.16 -10.36 4.82
CA CYS A 33 -6.62 -10.18 6.17
C CYS A 33 -7.41 -11.05 7.16
N GLN A 34 -6.74 -11.65 8.14
CA GLN A 34 -7.43 -12.42 9.20
C GLN A 34 -7.47 -11.68 10.54
N ASN A 35 -6.90 -10.48 10.62
CA ASN A 35 -6.96 -9.66 11.83
C ASN A 35 -8.38 -9.06 11.99
N PRO A 36 -9.14 -9.41 13.05
CA PRO A 36 -10.52 -8.96 13.24
C PRO A 36 -10.71 -7.44 13.33
N SER A 37 -9.68 -6.70 13.72
CA SER A 37 -9.72 -5.23 13.82
C SER A 37 -9.38 -4.52 12.51
N CYS A 38 -9.05 -5.25 11.45
CA CYS A 38 -8.66 -4.70 10.16
C CYS A 38 -9.87 -4.47 9.27
N SER A 39 -9.95 -3.30 8.62
CA SER A 39 -10.97 -3.00 7.59
C SER A 39 -10.95 -3.99 6.43
N TYR A 40 -9.82 -4.65 6.17
CA TYR A 40 -9.66 -5.63 5.10
C TYR A 40 -9.94 -7.09 5.52
N VAL A 41 -10.50 -7.32 6.73
CA VAL A 41 -10.74 -8.69 7.24
C VAL A 41 -11.74 -9.51 6.41
N HIS A 42 -12.65 -8.83 5.72
CA HIS A 42 -13.67 -9.45 4.86
C HIS A 42 -13.61 -8.94 3.43
N VAL A 43 -12.50 -8.32 3.04
CA VAL A 43 -12.35 -7.67 1.73
C VAL A 43 -11.23 -8.38 0.96
N PRO A 44 -11.55 -9.24 -0.02
CA PRO A 44 -10.56 -9.85 -0.89
C PRO A 44 -9.80 -8.80 -1.71
N GLN A 45 -8.48 -8.87 -1.70
CA GLN A 45 -7.59 -8.03 -2.48
C GLN A 45 -6.74 -8.87 -3.43
N ASP A 46 -6.33 -8.31 -4.56
CA ASP A 46 -5.26 -8.92 -5.34
C ASP A 46 -3.96 -8.90 -4.52
N ARG A 47 -3.25 -10.03 -4.45
CA ARG A 47 -2.01 -10.15 -3.67
C ARG A 47 -0.93 -9.19 -4.17
N ASP A 48 -0.83 -8.98 -5.47
CA ASP A 48 0.20 -8.14 -6.07
C ASP A 48 -0.12 -6.66 -5.82
N HIS A 49 -1.41 -6.27 -5.79
CA HIS A 49 -1.86 -4.96 -5.30
C HIS A 49 -1.48 -4.72 -3.83
N ASN A 50 -1.81 -5.67 -2.94
CA ASN A 50 -1.42 -5.61 -1.53
C ASN A 50 0.11 -5.52 -1.35
N ALA A 51 0.87 -6.32 -2.12
CA ALA A 51 2.33 -6.28 -2.11
C ALA A 51 2.89 -4.93 -2.55
N GLY A 52 2.29 -4.31 -3.57
CA GLY A 52 2.68 -2.97 -4.05
C GLY A 52 2.55 -1.91 -2.96
N HIS A 53 1.43 -1.89 -2.24
CA HIS A 53 1.23 -0.98 -1.12
C HIS A 53 2.26 -1.17 -0.01
N ASN A 54 2.54 -2.42 0.38
CA ASN A 54 3.57 -2.69 1.38
C ASN A 54 4.97 -2.23 0.93
N VAL A 55 5.34 -2.46 -0.33
CA VAL A 55 6.65 -2.00 -0.87
C VAL A 55 6.74 -0.48 -0.85
N LEU A 56 5.66 0.22 -1.22
CA LEU A 56 5.60 1.68 -1.14
C LEU A 56 5.75 2.17 0.30
N GLN A 57 4.98 1.60 1.24
CA GLN A 57 5.05 1.98 2.66
C GLN A 57 6.44 1.75 3.23
N GLU A 58 7.08 0.63 2.92
CA GLU A 58 8.44 0.33 3.38
C GLU A 58 9.49 1.26 2.74
N ALA A 59 9.36 1.58 1.45
CA ALA A 59 10.22 2.56 0.80
C ALA A 59 10.09 3.95 1.43
N LEU A 60 8.86 4.39 1.72
CA LEU A 60 8.59 5.66 2.41
C LEU A 60 9.14 5.67 3.83
N ARG A 61 9.02 4.55 4.57
CA ARG A 61 9.64 4.39 5.89
C ARG A 61 11.16 4.52 5.84
N LEU A 62 11.81 3.91 4.84
CA LEU A 62 13.27 3.97 4.68
C LEU A 62 13.80 5.39 4.39
N ILE A 63 12.99 6.25 3.79
CA ILE A 63 13.36 7.64 3.49
C ILE A 63 12.74 8.68 4.45
N GLY A 64 12.00 8.23 5.47
CA GLY A 64 11.39 9.10 6.47
C GLY A 64 10.15 9.88 6.02
N LEU A 65 9.42 9.39 5.01
CA LEU A 65 8.24 10.04 4.41
C LEU A 65 6.92 9.26 4.64
N VAL A 66 6.78 8.59 5.78
CA VAL A 66 5.63 7.71 6.07
C VAL A 66 4.28 8.41 5.89
N ASP A 67 4.19 9.71 6.20
CA ASP A 67 2.97 10.50 6.09
C ASP A 67 2.44 10.63 4.65
N GLN A 68 3.30 10.47 3.63
CA GLN A 68 2.89 10.54 2.22
C GLN A 68 2.16 9.28 1.74
N ALA A 69 2.26 8.16 2.47
CA ALA A 69 1.61 6.89 2.09
C ALA A 69 0.09 6.91 2.34
N VAL A 70 -0.36 7.78 3.26
CA VAL A 70 -1.72 7.75 3.83
C VAL A 70 -2.67 8.65 3.04
N SER A 71 -2.13 9.59 2.27
CA SER A 71 -2.89 10.50 1.44
C SER A 71 -2.92 10.00 0.00
N GLY A 72 -3.91 9.18 -0.32
CA GLY A 72 -4.32 8.95 -1.71
C GLY A 72 -4.91 10.24 -2.28
N THR A 73 -4.09 11.22 -2.62
CA THR A 73 -4.50 12.33 -3.48
C THR A 73 -4.01 11.98 -4.88
N GLY A 74 -4.93 11.58 -5.75
CA GLY A 74 -4.70 11.71 -7.19
C GLY A 74 -4.49 13.19 -7.48
N SER A 75 -3.25 13.60 -7.65
CA SER A 75 -2.90 14.95 -8.08
C SER A 75 -3.09 15.04 -9.59
N ASP A 76 -4.34 15.12 -10.04
CA ASP A 76 -4.68 15.54 -11.41
C ASP A 76 -5.14 17.01 -11.45
N GLU A 77 -4.75 17.82 -10.45
CA GLU A 77 -5.09 19.25 -10.39
C GLU A 77 -3.85 20.15 -10.59
N ASP A 78 -3.15 19.96 -11.71
CA ASP A 78 -2.35 21.03 -12.33
C ASP A 78 -2.93 21.36 -13.72
N ALA A 79 -4.12 21.95 -13.74
CA ALA A 79 -4.66 22.67 -14.90
C ALA A 79 -4.78 24.16 -14.56
N ASN A 80 -3.64 24.83 -14.66
CA ASN A 80 -3.45 26.26 -14.42
C ASN A 80 -4.15 27.11 -15.51
N LEU A 81 -5.17 27.92 -15.18
CA LEU A 81 -5.59 29.07 -15.98
C LEU A 81 -6.11 30.20 -15.07
N ALA A 82 -5.26 31.21 -14.89
CA ALA A 82 -5.68 32.53 -14.43
C ALA A 82 -6.76 33.08 -15.38
N VAL A 83 -7.93 33.43 -14.84
CA VAL A 83 -8.85 34.37 -15.47
C VAL A 83 -8.98 35.55 -14.52
N ASP A 84 -8.20 36.57 -14.86
CA ASP A 84 -8.40 37.94 -14.43
C ASP A 84 -9.77 38.39 -14.98
N ALA A 85 -10.68 38.77 -14.10
CA ALA A 85 -11.93 39.41 -14.44
C ALA A 85 -12.03 40.67 -13.58
N GLY A 86 -11.85 41.81 -14.24
CA GLY A 86 -11.87 43.16 -13.68
C GLY A 86 -13.24 43.63 -13.22
#